data_AF-A0A7K3YF03-F1
#
_entry.id   AF-A0A7K3YF03-F1
#
_cell.length_a   1.000
_cell.length_b   1.000
_cell.length_c   1.000
_cell.angle_alpha   90.00
_cell.angle_beta   90.00
_cell.angle_gamma   90.00
#
_symmetry.space_group_name_H-M   'P 1'
#
loop_
_entity.id
_entity.type
_entity.pdbx_description
1 polymer ?
#
loop_
_entity_poly.entity_id
_entity_poly.type
_entity_poly.pdbx_seq_one_letter_code
_entity_poly.pdbx_strand_id
1 'polypeptide(L)' 'MVEKKSPASGWPIVQGDFHTGDAQSCVAVVTMGSHLDEQGICDAGAAIAGS' A
#
# COMPACT_ATOMS: atom_id res chain seq x y z
N MET A 1 9.99 -16.25 11.90
CA MET A 1 9.45 -15.82 10.58
C MET A 1 7.95 -15.61 10.73
N VAL A 2 7.39 -14.58 10.10
CA VAL A 2 5.95 -14.27 10.17
C VAL A 2 5.24 -14.98 9.03
N GLU A 3 4.11 -15.64 9.31
CA GLU A 3 3.27 -16.30 8.30
C GLU A 3 2.70 -15.29 7.29
N LYS A 4 2.65 -15.69 6.01
CA LYS A 4 2.28 -14.84 4.88
C LYS A 4 1.36 -15.57 3.92
N LYS A 5 0.45 -14.84 3.28
CA LYS A 5 -0.45 -15.35 2.24
C LYS A 5 -0.31 -14.50 0.98
N SER A 6 -0.41 -15.15 -0.18
CA SER A 6 -0.43 -14.44 -1.46
C SER A 6 -1.65 -13.51 -1.55
N PRO A 7 -1.50 -12.29 -2.09
CA PRO A 7 -2.63 -11.42 -2.36
C PRO A 7 -3.50 -12.02 -3.48
N ALA A 8 -4.69 -11.45 -3.67
CA ALA A 8 -5.52 -11.81 -4.82
C ALA A 8 -4.80 -11.54 -6.15
N SER A 9 -5.10 -12.33 -7.18
CA SER A 9 -4.56 -12.10 -8.52
C SER A 9 -4.97 -10.70 -9.02
N GLY A 10 -3.98 -9.89 -9.41
CA GLY A 10 -4.22 -8.52 -9.86
C GLY A 10 -4.46 -7.51 -8.73
N TRP A 11 -4.04 -7.82 -7.50
CA TRP A 11 -4.07 -6.83 -6.41
C TRP A 11 -3.17 -5.61 -6.72
N PRO A 12 -3.62 -4.37 -6.43
CA PRO A 12 -4.97 -4.00 -5.99
C PRO A 12 -6.00 -4.09 -7.14
N ILE A 13 -7.13 -4.77 -6.88
CA ILE A 13 -8.15 -5.03 -7.91
C ILE A 13 -8.94 -3.76 -8.25
N VAL A 14 -9.24 -2.96 -7.24
CA VAL A 14 -10.02 -1.73 -7.38
C VAL A 14 -9.07 -0.61 -7.78
N GLN A 15 -9.37 0.07 -8.90
CA GLN A 15 -8.65 1.28 -9.30
C GLN A 15 -8.99 2.44 -8.35
N GLY A 16 -8.00 3.27 -8.04
CA GLY A 16 -8.14 4.43 -7.18
C GLY A 16 -6.86 5.27 -7.18
N ASP A 17 -6.84 6.32 -6.36
CA ASP A 17 -5.67 7.17 -6.19
C ASP A 17 -4.81 6.66 -5.03
N PHE A 18 -3.81 5.86 -5.36
CA PHE A 18 -2.88 5.29 -4.40
C PHE A 18 -1.59 4.85 -5.10
N HIS A 19 -0.53 4.76 -4.31
CA HIS A 19 0.71 4.09 -4.65
C HIS A 19 0.78 2.74 -3.94
N THR A 20 1.49 1.79 -4.52
CA THR A 20 1.68 0.44 -3.97
C THR A 20 3.15 0.15 -3.70
N GLY A 21 3.43 -0.42 -2.54
CA GLY A 21 4.74 -0.98 -2.16
C GLY A 21 4.71 -2.51 -2.11
N ASP A 22 5.31 -3.09 -1.07
CA ASP A 22 5.33 -4.55 -0.88
C ASP A 22 3.94 -5.08 -0.51
N ALA A 23 3.33 -5.86 -1.41
CA ALA A 23 2.03 -6.50 -1.18
C ALA A 23 2.01 -7.49 0.01
N GLN A 24 3.17 -7.88 0.54
CA GLN A 24 3.30 -8.69 1.76
C GLN A 24 3.49 -7.85 3.03
N SER A 25 3.62 -6.52 2.94
CA SER A 25 3.66 -5.65 4.12
C SER A 25 2.33 -5.68 4.87
N CYS A 26 2.41 -5.55 6.20
CA CYS A 26 1.23 -5.52 7.08
C CYS A 26 0.68 -4.10 7.34
N VAL A 27 1.21 -3.09 6.64
CA VAL A 27 0.87 -1.69 6.87
C VAL A 27 0.18 -1.11 5.63
N ALA A 28 -0.97 -0.46 5.85
CA ALA A 28 -1.63 0.40 4.88
C ALA A 28 -1.75 1.81 5.47
N VAL A 29 -1.56 2.83 4.65
CA VAL A 29 -1.61 4.23 5.09
C VAL A 29 -2.70 4.97 4.32
N VAL A 30 -3.56 5.68 5.05
CA VAL A 30 -4.59 6.55 4.47
C VAL A 30 -4.20 7.99 4.80
N THR A 31 -3.85 8.77 3.78
CA THR A 31 -3.32 10.14 3.94
C THR A 31 -4.42 11.20 4.09
N MET A 32 -5.68 10.80 3.87
CA MET A 32 -6.87 11.64 4.00
C MET A 32 -6.78 12.85 3.05
N GLY A 33 -7.21 14.04 3.48
CA GLY A 33 -7.12 15.26 2.68
C GLY A 33 -5.70 15.86 2.58
N SER A 34 -4.68 15.19 3.11
CA SER A 34 -3.30 15.67 2.98
C SER A 34 -2.73 15.26 1.62
N HIS A 35 -1.86 16.09 1.05
CA HIS A 35 -1.05 15.71 -0.11
C HIS A 35 0.36 15.42 0.40
N LEU A 36 0.66 14.14 0.59
CA LEU A 36 1.96 13.70 1.09
C LEU A 36 2.80 13.10 -0.05
N ASP A 37 3.92 12.49 0.30
CA ASP A 37 4.68 11.65 -0.63
C ASP A 37 4.26 10.19 -0.42
N GLU A 38 3.14 9.78 -1.01
CA GLU A 38 2.61 8.41 -0.89
C GLU A 38 3.59 7.37 -1.45
N GLN A 39 4.40 7.72 -2.44
CA GLN A 39 5.47 6.85 -2.95
C GLN A 39 6.56 6.67 -1.88
N GLY A 40 7.04 7.75 -1.26
CA GLY A 40 7.99 7.69 -0.15
C GLY A 40 7.47 6.90 1.05
N ILE A 41 6.15 6.94 1.32
CA ILE A 41 5.50 6.12 2.35
C ILE A 41 5.53 4.62 1.99
N CYS A 42 5.30 4.28 0.72
CA CYS A 42 5.43 2.90 0.23
C CYS A 42 6.89 2.42 0.30
N ASP A 43 7.84 3.27 -0.09
CA ASP A 43 9.28 2.98 -0.02
C ASP A 43 9.77 2.78 1.43
N ALA A 44 9.12 3.44 2.39
CA ALA A 44 9.35 3.24 3.82
C ALA A 44 8.76 1.93 4.37
N GLY A 45 7.99 1.19 3.56
CA GLY A 45 7.54 -0.17 3.87
C GLY A 45 6.04 -0.36 3.98
N ALA A 46 5.20 0.60 3.57
CA ALA A 46 3.76 0.38 3.43
C ALA A 46 3.46 -0.50 2.21
N ALA A 47 2.42 -1.34 2.31
CA ALA A 47 1.90 -2.09 1.17
C ALA A 47 1.18 -1.17 0.18
N ILE A 48 0.47 -0.16 0.69
CA ILE A 48 -0.34 0.77 -0.07
C ILE A 48 -0.47 2.08 0.70
N ALA A 49 -0.42 3.21 -0.01
CA ALA A 49 -0.65 4.55 0.53
C ALA A 49 -1.45 5.40 -0.47
N GLY A 50 -2.49 6.10 0.01
CA GLY A 50 -3.36 6.91 -0.84
C GLY A 50 -4.26 7.85 -0.04
N SER A 51 -4.86 8.80 -0.76
CA SER A 51 -5.77 9.85 -0.25
C SER A 51 -7.24 9.52 -0.50
#